data_AF-A0A929SRU5-F1
#
_entry.id   AF-A0A929SRU5-F1
#
_cell.length_a   1.000
_cell.length_b   1.000
_cell.length_c   1.000
_cell.angle_alpha   90.00
_cell.angle_beta   90.00
_cell.angle_gamma   90.00
#
_symmetry.space_group_name_H-M   'P 1'
#
loop_
_entity.id
_entity.type
_entity.pdbx_description
1 polymer ?
#
loop_
_entity_poly.entity_id
_entity_poly.type
_entity_poly.pdbx_seq_one_letter_code
_entity_poly.pdbx_strand_id
1 'polypeptide(L)'
;MKRVQKKKGITLIALVITIVIMLLLAGVAIQMSLGENGIIAKSAQAKKEQAKAELYEVAKMEYLNLKTKALEKGEPNPEAEKILSETNFLNKYNVVGDNITDKKGEVIDTKASFISTLKKDNNNKKVIDGVEIDEEDKDKMIFRLRVKEDGFNLLLGNVGIPLRGTTEIFPDYQIEVDYGDGTHGGIVYTQYGVNKIYNKGEYILKIANVTDFQIGVGYKSWDNHDLELIQWGKFREIKRDKDISDKHIFYLFNILKVHEPAPQGTLVEYRYERF
;
A
#
# COMPACT_ATOMS: atom_id res chain seq x y z
N MET A 1 38.24 75.39 1.47
CA MET A 1 38.95 74.58 0.44
C MET A 1 37.92 73.90 -0.47
N LYS A 2 37.97 74.11 -1.79
CA LYS A 2 37.07 73.46 -2.77
C LYS A 2 37.67 72.12 -3.21
N ARG A 3 36.94 71.01 -3.04
CA ARG A 3 37.31 69.68 -3.58
C ARG A 3 37.15 69.69 -5.11
N VAL A 4 38.26 69.51 -5.84
CA VAL A 4 38.23 69.28 -7.29
C VAL A 4 37.79 67.85 -7.54
N GLN A 5 36.62 67.64 -8.16
CA GLN A 5 36.17 66.31 -8.56
C GLN A 5 36.96 65.87 -9.80
N LYS A 6 37.74 64.78 -9.68
CA LYS A 6 38.43 64.16 -10.83
C LYS A 6 37.38 63.50 -11.73
N LYS A 7 37.30 63.92 -13.00
CA LYS A 7 36.49 63.21 -14.01
C LYS A 7 37.18 61.88 -14.34
N LYS A 8 36.53 60.76 -14.05
CA LYS A 8 36.99 59.43 -14.46
C LYS A 8 36.58 59.19 -15.92
N GLY A 9 37.53 59.18 -16.83
CA GLY A 9 37.32 58.75 -18.22
C GLY A 9 37.43 57.23 -18.34
N ILE A 10 36.58 56.63 -19.16
CA ILE A 10 36.70 55.22 -19.57
C ILE A 10 37.47 55.17 -20.89
N THR A 11 38.39 54.21 -21.03
CA THR A 11 39.07 53.94 -22.30
C THR A 11 38.10 53.23 -23.27
N LEU A 12 38.15 53.58 -24.55
CA LEU A 12 37.31 52.97 -25.59
C LEU A 12 37.39 51.43 -25.59
N ILE A 13 38.59 50.88 -25.33
CA ILE A 13 38.81 49.43 -25.23
C ILE A 13 38.02 48.82 -24.07
N ALA A 14 38.05 49.46 -22.88
CA ALA A 14 37.29 48.98 -21.73
C ALA A 14 35.78 49.04 -21.98
N LEU A 15 35.31 50.07 -22.71
CA LEU A 15 33.91 50.19 -23.09
C LEU A 15 33.46 49.03 -23.99
N VAL A 16 34.25 48.71 -25.02
CA VAL A 16 33.94 47.62 -25.96
C VAL A 16 33.89 46.26 -25.25
N ILE A 17 34.87 45.96 -24.40
CA ILE A 17 34.91 44.69 -23.66
C ILE A 17 33.68 44.55 -22.75
N THR A 18 33.28 45.64 -22.07
CA THR A 18 32.11 45.63 -21.19
C THR A 18 30.81 45.33 -21.96
N ILE A 19 30.65 45.88 -23.17
CA ILE A 19 29.47 45.62 -24.02
C ILE A 19 29.45 44.15 -24.45
N VAL A 20 30.59 43.58 -24.87
CA VAL A 20 30.68 42.16 -25.26
C VAL A 20 30.29 41.25 -24.09
N ILE A 21 30.81 41.52 -22.89
CA ILE A 21 30.46 40.74 -21.69
C ILE A 21 28.97 40.87 -21.37
N MET A 22 28.39 42.07 -21.44
CA MET A 22 26.95 42.26 -21.22
C MET A 22 26.10 41.47 -22.21
N LEU A 23 26.47 41.43 -23.49
CA LEU A 23 25.74 40.66 -24.51
C LEU A 23 25.84 39.15 -24.28
N LEU A 24 27.02 38.64 -23.89
CA LEU A 24 27.19 37.22 -23.56
C LEU A 24 26.37 36.83 -22.32
N LEU A 25 26.41 37.65 -21.26
CA LEU A 25 25.62 37.42 -20.05
C LEU A 25 24.11 37.49 -20.34
N ALA A 26 23.67 38.43 -21.18
CA ALA A 26 22.28 38.52 -21.60
C ALA A 26 21.83 37.26 -22.36
N GLY A 27 22.67 36.73 -23.25
CA GLY A 27 22.38 35.47 -23.96
C GLY A 27 22.15 34.29 -23.02
N VAL A 28 23.05 34.09 -22.03
CA VAL A 28 22.90 33.02 -21.03
C VAL A 28 21.68 33.24 -20.15
N ALA A 29 21.43 34.48 -19.69
CA ALA A 29 20.27 34.81 -18.87
C ALA A 29 18.94 34.56 -19.59
N ILE A 30 18.85 34.91 -20.88
CA ILE A 30 17.67 34.65 -21.72
C ILE A 30 17.45 33.14 -21.86
N GLN A 31 18.50 32.36 -22.14
CA GLN A 31 18.40 30.91 -22.25
C GLN A 31 17.92 30.28 -20.93
N MET A 32 18.44 30.74 -19.79
CA MET A 32 18.02 30.26 -18.46
C MET A 32 16.60 30.70 -18.08
N SER A 33 16.09 31.79 -18.67
CA SER A 33 14.75 32.29 -18.37
C SER A 33 13.67 31.66 -19.26
N LEU A 34 13.90 31.68 -20.58
CA LEU A 34 12.92 31.35 -21.62
C LEU A 34 13.20 30.04 -22.38
N GLY A 35 14.36 29.40 -22.17
CA GLY A 35 14.64 28.10 -22.77
C GLY A 35 13.70 27.01 -22.23
N GLU A 36 13.68 25.84 -22.89
CA GLU A 36 12.83 24.70 -22.51
C GLU A 36 13.05 24.24 -21.05
N ASN A 37 14.29 24.32 -20.57
CA ASN A 37 14.67 24.04 -19.18
C ASN A 37 14.77 25.30 -18.30
N GLY A 38 14.33 26.44 -18.83
CA GLY A 38 14.36 27.73 -18.16
C GLY A 38 13.33 27.86 -17.06
N ILE A 39 13.46 28.89 -16.23
CA ILE A 39 12.63 29.06 -15.04
C ILE A 39 11.14 29.23 -15.38
N ILE A 40 10.81 29.91 -16.49
CA ILE A 40 9.43 30.15 -16.89
C ILE A 40 8.77 28.84 -17.36
N ALA A 41 9.47 28.06 -18.19
CA ALA A 41 9.00 26.77 -18.67
C ALA A 41 8.80 25.77 -17.50
N LYS A 42 9.77 25.68 -16.59
CA LYS A 42 9.67 24.87 -15.37
C LYS A 42 8.52 25.29 -14.46
N SER A 43 8.29 26.59 -14.30
CA SER A 43 7.17 27.09 -13.49
C SER A 43 5.82 26.73 -14.11
N ALA A 44 5.70 26.81 -15.44
CA ALA A 44 4.50 26.40 -16.15
C ALA A 44 4.25 24.89 -16.06
N GLN A 45 5.31 24.08 -16.16
CA GLN A 45 5.23 22.63 -15.97
C GLN A 45 4.83 22.27 -14.53
N ALA A 46 5.48 22.86 -13.53
CA ALA A 46 5.15 22.65 -12.12
C ALA A 46 3.69 23.02 -11.81
N LYS A 47 3.19 24.11 -12.39
CA LYS A 47 1.76 24.48 -12.27
C LYS A 47 0.84 23.38 -12.85
N LYS A 48 1.18 22.82 -14.02
CA LYS A 48 0.39 21.72 -14.62
C LYS A 48 0.45 20.45 -13.79
N GLU A 49 1.63 20.07 -13.31
CA GLU A 49 1.83 18.90 -12.44
C GLU A 49 1.07 19.05 -11.12
N GLN A 50 1.10 20.24 -10.52
CA GLN A 50 0.33 20.54 -9.31
C GLN A 50 -1.17 20.46 -9.56
N ALA A 51 -1.68 21.06 -10.65
CA ALA A 51 -3.10 20.99 -11.01
C ALA A 51 -3.54 19.55 -11.26
N LYS A 52 -2.67 18.75 -11.90
CA LYS A 52 -2.88 17.32 -12.12
C LYS A 52 -2.93 16.57 -10.79
N ALA A 53 -1.98 16.80 -9.89
CA ALA A 53 -1.97 16.17 -8.56
C ALA A 53 -3.24 16.49 -7.76
N GLU A 54 -3.66 17.76 -7.69
CA GLU A 54 -4.89 18.16 -7.01
C GLU A 54 -6.13 17.49 -7.62
N LEU A 55 -6.19 17.40 -8.96
CA LEU A 55 -7.27 16.70 -9.66
C LEU A 55 -7.41 15.25 -9.20
N TYR A 56 -6.29 14.53 -9.07
CA TYR A 56 -6.30 13.14 -8.61
C TYR A 56 -6.64 13.00 -7.13
N GLU A 57 -6.18 13.90 -6.26
CA GLU A 57 -6.54 13.87 -4.83
C GLU A 57 -8.04 14.06 -4.62
N VAL A 58 -8.62 15.07 -5.29
CA VAL A 58 -10.07 15.34 -5.23
C VAL A 58 -10.85 14.13 -5.75
N ALA A 59 -10.42 13.55 -6.86
CA ALA A 59 -11.08 12.40 -7.45
C ALA A 59 -11.02 11.15 -6.57
N LYS A 60 -9.87 10.87 -5.94
CA LYS A 60 -9.71 9.77 -4.99
C LYS A 60 -10.67 9.92 -3.81
N MET A 61 -10.73 11.11 -3.23
CA MET A 61 -11.64 11.39 -2.11
C MET A 61 -13.11 11.22 -2.51
N GLU A 62 -13.51 11.71 -3.69
CA GLU A 62 -14.88 11.55 -4.15
C GLU A 62 -15.23 10.09 -4.45
N TYR A 63 -14.31 9.34 -5.04
CA TYR A 63 -14.50 7.92 -5.29
C TYR A 63 -14.63 7.10 -4.00
N LEU A 64 -13.85 7.43 -2.97
CA LEU A 64 -14.00 6.84 -1.65
C LEU A 64 -15.38 7.13 -1.06
N ASN A 65 -15.86 8.37 -1.16
CA ASN A 65 -17.20 8.73 -0.70
C ASN A 65 -18.29 7.93 -1.44
N LEU A 66 -18.13 7.73 -2.75
CA LEU A 66 -19.06 6.92 -3.53
C LEU A 66 -19.04 5.45 -3.13
N LYS A 67 -17.85 4.87 -2.89
CA LYS A 67 -17.69 3.51 -2.38
C LYS A 67 -18.36 3.35 -1.01
N THR A 68 -18.15 4.28 -0.08
CA THR A 68 -18.78 4.24 1.24
C THR A 68 -20.30 4.26 1.14
N LYS A 69 -20.88 5.14 0.31
CA LYS A 69 -22.33 5.20 0.08
C LYS A 69 -22.89 3.93 -0.56
N ALA A 70 -22.15 3.31 -1.48
CA ALA A 70 -22.54 2.04 -2.09
C ALA A 70 -22.52 0.91 -1.04
N LEU A 71 -21.47 0.86 -0.24
CA LEU A 71 -21.31 -0.14 0.84
C LEU A 71 -22.43 -0.04 1.88
N GLU A 72 -22.80 1.17 2.32
CA GLU A 72 -23.92 1.40 3.24
C GLU A 72 -25.26 0.88 2.69
N LYS A 73 -25.41 0.84 1.36
CA LYS A 73 -26.62 0.36 0.67
C LYS A 73 -26.53 -1.11 0.24
N GLY A 74 -25.39 -1.78 0.45
CA GLY A 74 -25.13 -3.12 -0.06
C GLY A 74 -25.02 -3.18 -1.60
N GLU A 75 -24.71 -2.06 -2.25
CA GLU A 75 -24.53 -1.97 -3.69
C GLU A 75 -23.09 -2.33 -4.10
N PRO A 76 -22.86 -2.82 -5.34
CA PRO A 76 -21.51 -3.05 -5.84
C PRO A 76 -20.72 -1.74 -5.91
N ASN A 77 -19.38 -1.86 -5.92
CA ASN A 77 -18.51 -0.71 -6.05
C ASN A 77 -18.84 0.10 -7.33
N PRO A 78 -18.94 1.43 -7.23
CA PRO A 78 -19.28 2.28 -8.36
C PRO A 78 -18.16 2.27 -9.40
N GLU A 79 -18.50 2.48 -10.67
CA GLU A 79 -17.50 2.70 -11.72
C GLU A 79 -16.76 4.02 -11.50
N ALA A 80 -15.45 4.06 -11.78
CA ALA A 80 -14.61 5.25 -11.58
C ALA A 80 -15.08 6.44 -12.45
N GLU A 81 -15.69 6.14 -13.58
CA GLU A 81 -16.29 7.08 -14.52
C GLU A 81 -17.37 7.96 -13.86
N LYS A 82 -18.04 7.44 -12.81
CA LYS A 82 -19.08 8.17 -12.08
C LYS A 82 -18.58 9.47 -11.46
N ILE A 83 -17.30 9.54 -11.07
CA ILE A 83 -16.65 10.74 -10.52
C ILE A 83 -16.81 11.95 -11.45
N LEU A 84 -16.77 11.72 -12.78
CA LEU A 84 -16.87 12.80 -13.77
C LEU A 84 -18.25 13.49 -13.78
N SER A 85 -19.25 12.89 -13.13
CA SER A 85 -20.59 13.46 -12.95
C SER A 85 -20.88 13.95 -11.53
N GLU A 86 -19.96 13.75 -10.58
CA GLU A 86 -20.19 14.12 -9.19
C GLU A 86 -20.10 15.64 -8.99
N THR A 87 -21.04 16.18 -8.21
CA THR A 87 -21.17 17.62 -7.98
C THR A 87 -19.88 18.22 -7.40
N ASN A 88 -19.25 17.55 -6.44
CA ASN A 88 -18.01 18.04 -5.82
C ASN A 88 -16.86 18.12 -6.83
N PHE A 89 -16.76 17.13 -7.71
CA PHE A 89 -15.77 17.12 -8.79
C PHE A 89 -16.06 18.25 -9.79
N LEU A 90 -17.31 18.36 -10.24
CA LEU A 90 -17.78 19.38 -11.18
C LEU A 90 -17.76 20.80 -10.59
N ASN A 91 -17.70 20.98 -9.27
CA ASN A 91 -17.50 22.28 -8.65
C ASN A 91 -16.07 22.81 -8.85
N LYS A 92 -15.07 21.91 -8.96
CA LYS A 92 -13.66 22.27 -9.15
C LYS A 92 -13.20 22.19 -10.61
N TYR A 93 -13.76 21.25 -11.37
CA TYR A 93 -13.30 20.94 -12.73
C TYR A 93 -14.44 21.00 -13.73
N ASN A 94 -14.09 21.08 -15.01
CA ASN A 94 -15.02 20.90 -16.11
C ASN A 94 -14.63 19.66 -16.92
N VAL A 95 -15.64 19.05 -17.52
CA VAL A 95 -15.49 17.90 -18.41
C VAL A 95 -15.99 18.33 -19.79
N VAL A 96 -15.07 18.52 -20.74
CA VAL A 96 -15.37 19.08 -22.07
C VAL A 96 -14.83 18.15 -23.14
N GLY A 97 -15.72 17.50 -23.91
CA GLY A 97 -15.33 16.46 -24.86
C GLY A 97 -14.55 15.35 -24.14
N ASP A 98 -13.32 15.07 -24.57
CA ASP A 98 -12.45 14.07 -23.94
C ASP A 98 -11.50 14.64 -22.87
N ASN A 99 -11.58 15.93 -22.60
CA ASN A 99 -10.67 16.63 -21.69
C ASN A 99 -11.31 16.94 -20.34
N ILE A 100 -10.45 16.98 -19.32
CA ILE A 100 -10.73 17.55 -18.00
C ILE A 100 -9.97 18.86 -17.90
N THR A 101 -10.67 19.94 -17.61
CA THR A 101 -10.09 21.29 -17.52
C THR A 101 -10.31 21.89 -16.14
N ASP A 102 -9.49 22.87 -15.80
CA ASP A 102 -9.81 23.77 -14.70
C ASP A 102 -11.02 24.67 -15.04
N LYS A 103 -11.44 25.51 -14.08
CA LYS A 103 -12.52 26.49 -14.29
C LYS A 103 -12.18 27.63 -15.25
N LYS A 104 -10.91 27.79 -15.61
CA LYS A 104 -10.44 28.78 -16.59
C LYS A 104 -10.36 28.21 -18.00
N GLY A 105 -10.54 26.89 -18.17
CA GLY A 105 -10.49 26.19 -19.45
C GLY A 105 -9.11 25.62 -19.80
N GLU A 106 -8.13 25.67 -18.90
CA GLU A 106 -6.83 25.03 -19.12
C GLU A 106 -6.98 23.49 -18.99
N VAL A 107 -6.54 22.75 -20.01
CA VAL A 107 -6.57 21.28 -19.99
C VAL A 107 -5.56 20.75 -18.97
N ILE A 108 -6.04 19.92 -18.05
CA ILE A 108 -5.23 19.28 -16.99
C ILE A 108 -4.89 17.84 -17.39
N ASP A 109 -5.89 17.08 -17.85
CA ASP A 109 -5.71 15.68 -18.28
C ASP A 109 -6.83 15.27 -19.25
N THR A 110 -6.74 14.07 -19.81
CA THR A 110 -7.79 13.45 -20.61
C THR A 110 -8.62 12.49 -19.75
N LYS A 111 -9.89 12.28 -20.11
CA LYS A 111 -10.76 11.29 -19.44
C LYS A 111 -10.13 9.91 -19.41
N ALA A 112 -9.59 9.43 -20.52
CA ALA A 112 -9.01 8.10 -20.62
C ALA A 112 -7.80 7.92 -19.69
N SER A 113 -6.84 8.86 -19.74
CA SER A 113 -5.66 8.87 -18.86
C SER A 113 -6.08 8.95 -17.39
N PHE A 114 -7.00 9.86 -17.07
CA PHE A 114 -7.53 10.06 -15.73
C PHE A 114 -8.17 8.80 -15.14
N ILE A 115 -9.10 8.19 -15.87
CA ILE A 115 -9.78 6.97 -15.43
C ILE A 115 -8.80 5.79 -15.32
N SER A 116 -7.87 5.65 -16.28
CA SER A 116 -6.88 4.57 -16.22
C SER A 116 -5.95 4.70 -15.00
N THR A 117 -5.58 5.92 -14.62
CA THR A 117 -4.73 6.20 -13.47
C THR A 117 -5.50 6.02 -12.16
N LEU A 118 -6.76 6.49 -12.10
CA LEU A 118 -7.64 6.24 -10.96
C LEU A 118 -7.88 4.75 -10.71
N LYS A 119 -8.07 3.95 -11.76
CA LYS A 119 -8.24 2.50 -11.62
C LYS A 119 -6.97 1.81 -11.12
N LYS A 120 -5.78 2.29 -11.51
CA LYS A 120 -4.49 1.80 -10.99
C LYS A 120 -4.27 2.17 -9.53
N ASP A 121 -4.51 3.42 -9.14
CA ASP A 121 -4.31 3.90 -7.77
C ASP A 121 -5.37 3.39 -6.78
N ASN A 122 -6.55 2.98 -7.27
CA ASN A 122 -7.55 2.28 -6.47
C ASN A 122 -7.22 0.80 -6.24
N ASN A 123 -6.22 0.27 -6.94
CA ASN A 123 -5.53 -0.96 -6.58
C ASN A 123 -4.28 -0.61 -5.76
N ASN A 124 -4.40 0.29 -4.77
CA ASN A 124 -3.38 0.48 -3.74
C ASN A 124 -3.31 -0.81 -2.93
N LYS A 125 -2.70 -1.84 -3.51
CA LYS A 125 -2.34 -3.07 -2.82
C LYS A 125 -1.47 -2.65 -1.66
N LYS A 126 -1.90 -3.01 -0.46
CA LYS A 126 -1.09 -2.75 0.73
C LYS A 126 0.22 -3.52 0.56
N VAL A 127 1.35 -2.82 0.53
CA VAL A 127 2.66 -3.47 0.41
C VAL A 127 3.32 -3.49 1.78
N ILE A 128 3.62 -4.69 2.28
CA ILE A 128 4.33 -4.89 3.55
C ILE A 128 5.59 -5.68 3.26
N ASP A 129 6.75 -5.06 3.46
CA ASP A 129 8.07 -5.68 3.27
C ASP A 129 8.25 -6.39 1.91
N GLY A 130 7.73 -5.77 0.85
CA GLY A 130 7.78 -6.26 -0.53
C GLY A 130 6.68 -7.25 -0.91
N VAL A 131 5.80 -7.64 0.01
CA VAL A 131 4.62 -8.48 -0.27
C VAL A 131 3.44 -7.56 -0.62
N GLU A 132 2.93 -7.68 -1.85
CA GLU A 132 1.70 -7.00 -2.28
C GLU A 132 0.46 -7.74 -1.77
N ILE A 133 -0.45 -7.00 -1.13
CA ILE A 133 -1.70 -7.54 -0.59
C ILE A 133 -2.86 -6.98 -1.41
N ASP A 134 -3.53 -7.86 -2.14
CA ASP A 134 -4.72 -7.55 -2.92
C ASP A 134 -5.94 -7.25 -2.02
N GLU A 135 -6.91 -6.50 -2.55
CA GLU A 135 -8.15 -6.18 -1.81
C GLU A 135 -8.94 -7.42 -1.40
N GLU A 136 -8.84 -8.52 -2.15
CA GLU A 136 -9.44 -9.81 -1.80
C GLU A 136 -8.75 -10.54 -0.63
N ASP A 137 -7.51 -10.15 -0.32
CA ASP A 137 -6.69 -10.73 0.73
C ASP A 137 -6.59 -9.84 1.98
N LYS A 138 -7.20 -8.65 1.97
CA LYS A 138 -7.10 -7.67 3.07
C LYS A 138 -7.55 -8.19 4.43
N ASP A 139 -8.48 -9.14 4.44
CA ASP A 139 -9.03 -9.75 5.65
C ASP A 139 -8.33 -11.08 5.99
N LYS A 140 -7.41 -11.56 5.15
CA LYS A 140 -6.66 -12.80 5.38
C LYS A 140 -5.42 -12.55 6.23
N MET A 141 -5.07 -13.54 7.05
CA MET A 141 -3.77 -13.61 7.69
C MET A 141 -2.73 -14.06 6.68
N ILE A 142 -1.59 -13.36 6.60
CA ILE A 142 -0.57 -13.60 5.56
C ILE A 142 0.79 -13.86 6.20
N PHE A 143 1.42 -14.95 5.78
CA PHE A 143 2.79 -15.30 6.17
C PHE A 143 3.69 -15.38 4.94
N ARG A 144 4.95 -14.95 5.11
CA ARG A 144 6.05 -15.25 4.20
C ARG A 144 6.89 -16.37 4.78
N LEU A 145 7.02 -17.47 4.06
CA LEU A 145 7.86 -18.61 4.42
C LEU A 145 9.00 -18.73 3.42
N ARG A 146 10.24 -18.70 3.91
CA ARG A 146 11.43 -19.08 3.12
C ARG A 146 12.00 -20.38 3.67
N VAL A 147 11.98 -21.42 2.85
CA VAL A 147 12.48 -22.76 3.18
C VAL A 147 13.88 -22.93 2.62
N LYS A 148 14.83 -23.40 3.44
CA LYS A 148 16.23 -23.52 3.05
C LYS A 148 16.60 -24.89 2.49
N GLU A 149 15.86 -25.94 2.87
CA GLU A 149 16.08 -27.33 2.46
C GLU A 149 14.76 -28.03 2.08
N ASP A 150 14.85 -29.02 1.17
CA ASP A 150 13.67 -29.78 0.74
C ASP A 150 13.09 -30.64 1.86
N GLY A 151 11.77 -30.85 1.82
CA GLY A 151 11.08 -31.69 2.80
C GLY A 151 10.78 -31.00 4.14
N PHE A 152 10.83 -29.66 4.20
CA PHE A 152 10.46 -28.91 5.39
C PHE A 152 8.98 -29.11 5.72
N ASN A 153 8.68 -29.62 6.91
CA ASN A 153 7.31 -29.86 7.35
C ASN A 153 6.81 -28.71 8.25
N LEU A 154 5.88 -27.92 7.73
CA LEU A 154 5.21 -26.85 8.46
C LEU A 154 3.91 -27.35 9.08
N LEU A 155 3.73 -27.13 10.38
CA LEU A 155 2.46 -27.37 11.05
C LEU A 155 1.63 -26.08 11.03
N LEU A 156 0.38 -26.20 10.60
CA LEU A 156 -0.63 -25.14 10.60
C LEU A 156 -1.83 -25.58 11.42
N GLY A 157 -2.29 -24.75 12.35
CA GLY A 157 -3.18 -25.14 13.43
C GLY A 157 -2.48 -25.93 14.55
N ASN A 158 -3.27 -26.66 15.34
CA ASN A 158 -2.88 -27.43 16.52
C ASN A 158 -2.66 -26.57 17.78
N VAL A 159 -3.68 -25.84 18.22
CA VAL A 159 -3.63 -24.95 19.40
C VAL A 159 -3.53 -25.74 20.72
N GLY A 160 -3.59 -27.08 20.71
CA GLY A 160 -3.34 -27.96 21.87
C GLY A 160 -4.35 -27.87 23.02
N ILE A 161 -5.18 -26.83 23.04
CA ILE A 161 -6.31 -26.69 23.95
C ILE A 161 -7.46 -27.48 23.31
N PRO A 162 -7.95 -28.58 23.91
CA PRO A 162 -9.23 -29.10 23.49
C PRO A 162 -10.22 -27.96 23.62
N LEU A 163 -11.13 -27.83 22.67
CA LEU A 163 -12.35 -27.05 22.81
C LEU A 163 -13.19 -27.61 23.99
N ARG A 164 -12.67 -27.58 25.21
CA ARG A 164 -13.38 -27.87 26.46
C ARG A 164 -14.30 -26.68 26.69
N GLY A 165 -15.43 -26.67 25.99
CA GLY A 165 -16.48 -25.68 26.21
C GLY A 165 -17.10 -25.06 24.96
N THR A 166 -16.64 -25.33 23.73
CA THR A 166 -17.43 -24.90 22.56
C THR A 166 -18.55 -25.92 22.34
N THR A 167 -19.75 -25.52 22.70
CA THR A 167 -20.99 -26.28 22.48
C THR A 167 -21.42 -26.35 21.02
N GLU A 168 -20.81 -25.58 20.13
CA GLU A 168 -21.15 -25.52 18.70
C GLU A 168 -20.00 -26.08 17.84
N ILE A 169 -20.15 -27.35 17.43
CA ILE A 169 -19.48 -27.84 16.22
C ILE A 169 -20.20 -27.15 15.06
N PHE A 170 -19.54 -26.21 14.39
CA PHE A 170 -20.03 -25.68 13.13
C PHE A 170 -19.62 -26.68 12.03
N PRO A 171 -20.52 -27.52 11.49
CA PRO A 171 -20.17 -28.50 10.46
C PRO A 171 -19.59 -27.85 9.19
N ASP A 172 -19.89 -26.56 8.96
CA ASP A 172 -19.42 -25.78 7.82
C ASP A 172 -18.22 -24.87 8.17
N TYR A 173 -17.59 -25.03 9.34
CA TYR A 173 -16.44 -24.22 9.73
C TYR A 173 -15.12 -24.88 9.34
N GLN A 174 -14.37 -24.18 8.50
CA GLN A 174 -13.03 -24.56 8.11
C GLN A 174 -12.17 -23.29 7.98
N ILE A 175 -10.98 -23.31 8.57
CA ILE A 175 -9.95 -22.33 8.22
C ILE A 175 -9.45 -22.71 6.84
N GLU A 176 -9.54 -21.78 5.89
CA GLU A 176 -9.07 -22.00 4.52
C GLU A 176 -7.63 -21.53 4.39
N VAL A 177 -6.81 -22.32 3.72
CA VAL A 177 -5.38 -22.07 3.56
C VAL A 177 -5.03 -22.16 2.08
N ASP A 178 -4.56 -21.05 1.52
CA ASP A 178 -3.71 -21.04 0.33
C ASP A 178 -2.26 -21.23 0.79
N TYR A 179 -1.64 -22.31 0.36
CA TYR A 179 -0.29 -22.70 0.79
C TYR A 179 0.82 -21.92 0.08
N GLY A 180 0.49 -21.09 -0.92
CA GLY A 180 1.46 -20.30 -1.69
C GLY A 180 2.22 -21.11 -2.76
N ASP A 181 1.89 -22.38 -2.95
CA ASP A 181 2.45 -23.29 -3.97
C ASP A 181 1.42 -23.66 -5.05
N GLY A 182 0.29 -22.96 -5.10
CA GLY A 182 -0.85 -23.23 -5.97
C GLY A 182 -1.83 -24.28 -5.42
N THR A 183 -1.51 -24.93 -4.30
CA THR A 183 -2.44 -25.84 -3.61
C THR A 183 -3.21 -25.13 -2.51
N HIS A 184 -4.41 -25.64 -2.25
CA HIS A 184 -5.31 -25.12 -1.22
C HIS A 184 -5.74 -26.27 -0.29
N GLY A 185 -6.06 -25.93 0.94
CA GLY A 185 -6.58 -26.88 1.92
C GLY A 185 -7.39 -26.16 2.98
N GLY A 186 -7.84 -26.91 3.97
CA GLY A 186 -8.38 -26.26 5.13
C GLY A 186 -8.42 -27.12 6.38
N ILE A 187 -8.58 -26.45 7.51
CA ILE A 187 -8.42 -27.00 8.84
C ILE A 187 -9.78 -26.94 9.51
N VAL A 188 -10.42 -28.10 9.64
CA VAL A 188 -11.73 -28.25 10.30
C VAL A 188 -11.58 -28.28 11.82
N TYR A 189 -10.50 -28.91 12.31
CA TYR A 189 -10.22 -29.06 13.73
C TYR A 189 -8.88 -28.42 14.09
N THR A 190 -8.94 -27.20 14.62
CA THR A 190 -7.75 -26.44 15.03
C THR A 190 -6.96 -27.10 16.15
N GLN A 191 -7.51 -28.13 16.84
CA GLN A 191 -6.80 -28.94 17.83
C GLN A 191 -5.81 -29.95 17.24
N TYR A 192 -6.01 -30.39 16.00
CA TYR A 192 -5.13 -31.38 15.35
C TYR A 192 -4.16 -30.70 14.37
N GLY A 193 -4.62 -29.62 13.73
CA GLY A 193 -3.87 -28.93 12.69
C GLY A 193 -3.63 -29.81 11.45
N VAL A 194 -2.81 -29.31 10.54
CA VAL A 194 -2.41 -29.98 9.31
C VAL A 194 -0.91 -29.77 9.09
N ASN A 195 -0.25 -30.81 8.59
CA ASN A 195 1.15 -30.76 8.19
C ASN A 195 1.23 -30.52 6.69
N LYS A 196 2.05 -29.57 6.26
CA LYS A 196 2.33 -29.28 4.85
C LYS A 196 3.83 -29.36 4.62
N ILE A 197 4.23 -30.20 3.67
CA ILE A 197 5.63 -30.34 3.25
C ILE A 197 5.92 -29.32 2.17
N TYR A 198 6.99 -28.56 2.36
CA TYR A 198 7.53 -27.58 1.44
C TYR A 198 8.93 -28.01 0.98
N ASN A 199 9.22 -27.74 -0.29
CA ASN A 199 10.59 -27.81 -0.80
C ASN A 199 11.28 -26.46 -0.64
N LYS A 200 12.56 -26.39 -0.95
CA LYS A 200 13.34 -25.15 -0.92
C LYS A 200 12.68 -24.09 -1.82
N GLY A 201 12.41 -22.92 -1.26
CA GLY A 201 11.73 -21.85 -1.98
C GLY A 201 11.16 -20.77 -1.07
N GLU A 202 10.51 -19.79 -1.67
CA GLU A 202 9.75 -18.75 -0.98
C GLU A 202 8.26 -18.90 -1.30
N TYR A 203 7.43 -18.80 -0.26
CA TYR A 203 5.99 -19.02 -0.33
C TYR A 203 5.25 -17.92 0.44
N ILE A 204 4.16 -17.43 -0.16
CA ILE A 204 3.23 -16.50 0.49
C ILE A 204 1.97 -17.28 0.84
N LEU A 205 1.79 -17.55 2.13
CA LEU A 205 0.64 -18.28 2.63
C LEU A 205 -0.47 -17.29 2.97
N LYS A 206 -1.70 -17.61 2.59
CA LYS A 206 -2.88 -16.78 2.87
C LYS A 206 -3.93 -17.62 3.58
N ILE A 207 -4.40 -17.13 4.71
CA ILE A 207 -5.26 -17.89 5.61
C ILE A 207 -6.52 -17.10 5.89
N ALA A 208 -7.68 -17.67 5.54
CA ALA A 208 -8.99 -17.06 5.74
C ALA A 208 -9.75 -17.75 6.89
N ASN A 209 -10.77 -17.08 7.42
CA ASN A 209 -11.63 -17.59 8.49
C ASN A 209 -10.88 -17.97 9.78
N VAL A 210 -9.78 -17.27 10.06
CA VAL A 210 -8.91 -17.52 11.22
C VAL A 210 -9.66 -17.23 12.52
N THR A 211 -9.57 -18.16 13.48
CA THR A 211 -10.07 -18.01 14.85
C THR A 211 -8.89 -18.10 15.83
N ASP A 212 -8.72 -19.24 16.48
CA ASP A 212 -7.51 -19.60 17.21
C ASP A 212 -6.58 -20.37 16.29
N PHE A 213 -5.30 -19.99 16.31
CA PHE A 213 -4.37 -20.51 15.32
C PHE A 213 -2.97 -20.73 15.88
N GLN A 214 -2.32 -21.77 15.36
CA GLN A 214 -0.93 -22.02 15.63
C GLN A 214 -0.22 -22.20 14.29
N ILE A 215 1.03 -21.75 14.20
CA ILE A 215 1.86 -22.01 13.02
C ILE A 215 3.33 -22.12 13.42
N GLY A 216 4.05 -22.96 12.69
CA GLY A 216 5.49 -23.13 12.82
C GLY A 216 5.85 -24.56 13.21
N VAL A 217 7.03 -24.73 13.80
CA VAL A 217 7.55 -26.05 14.17
C VAL A 217 7.59 -26.16 15.69
N GLY A 218 7.02 -27.24 16.23
CA GLY A 218 6.92 -27.49 17.68
C GLY A 218 8.25 -27.78 18.40
N TYR A 219 9.37 -27.66 17.70
CA TYR A 219 10.72 -27.75 18.24
C TYR A 219 11.62 -26.67 17.62
N LYS A 220 12.72 -26.37 18.32
CA LYS A 220 13.68 -25.35 17.92
C LYS A 220 14.46 -25.79 16.66
N SER A 221 14.24 -25.13 15.53
CA SER A 221 14.82 -25.51 14.22
C SER A 221 15.27 -24.29 13.41
N TRP A 222 16.26 -23.58 13.95
CA TRP A 222 16.58 -22.25 13.48
C TRP A 222 17.15 -22.16 12.06
N ASP A 223 17.77 -23.22 11.56
CA ASP A 223 18.50 -23.09 10.30
C ASP A 223 17.68 -23.51 9.07
N ASN A 224 16.52 -24.15 9.24
CA ASN A 224 15.85 -24.80 8.11
C ASN A 224 14.84 -23.88 7.39
N HIS A 225 14.39 -22.80 8.05
CA HIS A 225 13.41 -21.88 7.49
C HIS A 225 13.45 -20.48 8.15
N ASP A 226 12.85 -19.52 7.45
CA ASP A 226 12.46 -18.21 7.97
C ASP A 226 10.94 -18.07 7.81
N LEU A 227 10.23 -17.80 8.90
CA LEU A 227 8.78 -17.54 8.88
C LEU A 227 8.51 -16.12 9.34
N GLU A 228 7.73 -15.36 8.58
CA GLU A 228 7.38 -13.98 8.92
C GLU A 228 5.88 -13.75 8.81
N LEU A 229 5.28 -13.14 9.84
CA LEU A 229 3.91 -12.65 9.80
C LEU A 229 3.87 -11.28 9.13
N ILE A 230 3.29 -11.25 7.94
CA ILE A 230 3.16 -10.07 7.11
C ILE A 230 1.92 -9.27 7.52
N GLN A 231 0.78 -9.94 7.70
CA GLN A 231 -0.50 -9.31 8.03
C GLN A 231 -1.35 -10.19 8.95
N TRP A 232 -2.01 -9.59 9.95
CA TRP A 232 -2.97 -10.30 10.82
C TRP A 232 -4.31 -10.58 10.16
N GLY A 233 -4.86 -9.62 9.41
CA GLY A 233 -6.19 -9.74 8.79
C GLY A 233 -7.32 -9.57 9.81
N LYS A 234 -8.49 -10.17 9.52
CA LYS A 234 -9.64 -10.22 10.44
C LYS A 234 -9.84 -11.62 10.99
N PHE A 235 -10.26 -11.68 12.25
CA PHE A 235 -10.58 -12.94 12.91
C PHE A 235 -12.08 -13.15 12.93
N ARG A 236 -12.49 -14.42 12.78
CA ARG A 236 -13.88 -14.82 12.99
C ARG A 236 -14.14 -14.90 14.49
N GLU A 237 -15.25 -14.35 14.95
CA GLU A 237 -15.64 -14.42 16.36
C GLU A 237 -15.84 -15.87 16.84
N ILE A 238 -15.44 -16.14 18.08
CA ILE A 238 -15.64 -17.43 18.75
C ILE A 238 -16.52 -17.18 19.97
N LYS A 239 -17.60 -17.95 20.12
CA LYS A 239 -18.34 -18.00 21.39
C LYS A 239 -17.68 -19.03 22.30
N ARG A 240 -17.16 -18.57 23.44
CA ARG A 240 -16.51 -19.42 24.44
C ARG A 240 -17.40 -19.57 25.67
N ASP A 241 -17.20 -20.66 26.40
CA ASP A 241 -17.83 -20.83 27.70
C ASP A 241 -17.30 -19.78 28.69
N LYS A 242 -18.10 -19.41 29.69
CA LYS A 242 -17.88 -18.24 30.57
C LYS A 242 -16.56 -18.27 31.34
N ASP A 243 -15.93 -19.43 31.47
CA ASP A 243 -14.68 -19.63 32.21
C ASP A 243 -13.42 -19.56 31.33
N ILE A 244 -13.55 -19.30 30.03
CA ILE A 244 -12.43 -19.15 29.08
C ILE A 244 -12.36 -17.69 28.63
N SER A 245 -11.15 -17.13 28.57
CA SER A 245 -10.92 -15.75 28.10
C SER A 245 -11.63 -15.50 26.76
N ASP A 246 -12.21 -14.31 26.54
CA ASP A 246 -12.80 -13.93 25.25
C ASP A 246 -11.74 -13.61 24.15
N LYS A 247 -10.44 -13.73 24.45
CA LYS A 247 -9.35 -13.32 23.56
C LYS A 247 -8.97 -14.38 22.54
N HIS A 248 -8.79 -14.04 21.26
CA HIS A 248 -8.21 -14.96 20.29
C HIS A 248 -6.81 -15.42 20.70
N ILE A 249 -6.52 -16.72 20.60
CA ILE A 249 -5.25 -17.29 21.05
C ILE A 249 -4.42 -17.69 19.83
N PHE A 250 -3.20 -17.16 19.77
CA PHE A 250 -2.24 -17.44 18.71
C PHE A 250 -0.93 -17.96 19.26
N TYR A 251 -0.45 -19.06 18.70
CA TYR A 251 0.88 -19.58 18.99
C TYR A 251 1.77 -19.49 17.75
N LEU A 252 2.81 -18.65 17.82
CA LEU A 252 3.72 -18.42 16.70
C LEU A 252 5.10 -19.01 17.04
N PHE A 253 5.44 -20.13 16.41
CA PHE A 253 6.68 -20.87 16.67
C PHE A 253 7.76 -20.56 15.64
N ASN A 254 9.00 -20.38 16.09
CA ASN A 254 10.18 -20.11 15.27
C ASN A 254 10.01 -18.94 14.29
N ILE A 255 9.23 -17.93 14.68
CA ILE A 255 8.97 -16.75 13.85
C ILE A 255 10.21 -15.82 13.80
N LEU A 256 10.54 -15.35 12.60
CA LEU A 256 11.66 -14.46 12.29
C LEU A 256 11.25 -13.00 12.18
N LYS A 257 10.02 -12.68 11.70
CA LYS A 257 9.46 -11.31 11.65
C LYS A 257 7.96 -11.20 11.89
N VAL A 258 7.54 -10.18 12.63
CA VAL A 258 6.15 -9.73 12.74
C VAL A 258 6.12 -8.27 12.32
N HIS A 259 5.42 -7.98 11.23
CA HIS A 259 5.41 -6.65 10.62
C HIS A 259 4.28 -5.75 11.14
N GLU A 260 3.32 -6.31 11.87
CA GLU A 260 2.16 -5.58 12.39
C GLU A 260 1.94 -5.86 13.89
N PRO A 261 1.56 -4.84 14.68
CA PRO A 261 1.15 -5.08 16.06
C PRO A 261 -0.07 -6.00 16.12
N ALA A 262 -0.11 -6.88 17.11
CA ALA A 262 -1.24 -7.77 17.32
C ALA A 262 -2.55 -6.97 17.52
N PRO A 263 -3.68 -7.38 16.90
CA PRO A 263 -4.96 -6.71 17.09
C PRO A 263 -5.41 -6.73 18.56
N GLN A 264 -6.23 -5.76 18.94
CA GLN A 264 -6.82 -5.71 20.29
C GLN A 264 -7.66 -6.97 20.55
N GLY A 265 -7.61 -7.49 21.77
CA GLY A 265 -8.33 -8.73 22.12
C GLY A 265 -7.61 -10.01 21.69
N THR A 266 -6.34 -9.93 21.31
CA THR A 266 -5.51 -11.08 20.93
C THR A 266 -4.51 -11.43 22.04
N LEU A 267 -4.38 -12.71 22.35
CA LEU A 267 -3.29 -13.27 23.14
C LEU A 267 -2.34 -14.00 22.19
N VAL A 268 -1.13 -13.46 22.04
CA VAL A 268 -0.10 -14.06 21.18
C VAL A 268 1.01 -14.61 22.06
N GLU A 269 1.31 -15.89 21.91
CA GLU A 269 2.46 -16.53 22.53
C GLU A 269 3.50 -16.83 21.44
N TYR A 270 4.66 -16.19 21.58
CA TYR A 270 5.82 -16.44 20.74
C TYR A 270 6.66 -17.55 21.39
N ARG A 271 7.10 -18.51 20.58
CA ARG A 271 7.99 -19.59 21.02
C ARG A 271 9.15 -19.74 20.07
N TYR A 272 10.36 -19.81 20.63
CA TYR A 272 11.61 -19.94 19.85
C TYR A 272 11.83 -18.79 18.85
N GLU A 273 11.31 -17.58 19.13
CA GLU A 273 11.52 -16.41 18.28
C GLU A 273 12.99 -15.96 18.21
N ARG A 274 13.32 -15.18 17.17
CA ARG A 274 14.68 -14.65 16.92
C ARG A 274 14.76 -13.11 16.97
N PHE A 275 13.81 -12.47 17.62
CA PHE A 275 13.70 -11.00 17.71
C PHE A 275 14.53 -10.39 18.82
#